data_AF-A0A7V5CY23-F1
#
_entry.id   AF-A0A7V5CY23-F1
#
_cell.length_a   1.000
_cell.length_b   1.000
_cell.length_c   1.000
_cell.angle_alpha   90.00
_cell.angle_beta   90.00
_cell.angle_gamma   90.00
#
_symmetry.space_group_name_H-M   'P 1'
#
loop_
_entity.id
_entity.type
_entity.pdbx_description
1 polymer ?
#
loop_
_entity_poly.entity_id
_entity_poly.type
_entity_poly.pdbx_seq_one_letter_code
_entity_poly.pdbx_strand_id
1 'polypeptide(L)'
;MKRIPAAILLSLVLTGFLLPGWLSQAREAIEAYPGATTNPVRRLRADLERIFSDPDLGNARWGIKIISLDRSETLYERDASQLFVPASNNKIVTAVVALIRLGPDYRYETRLYTDGQVQNGVLKGNLIVVG
;
A
#
# COMPACT_ATOMS: atom_id res chain seq x y z
N MET A 1 4.45 -23.44 29.85
CA MET A 1 3.06 -23.47 29.37
C MET A 1 2.29 -22.29 29.95
N LYS A 2 2.03 -21.25 29.14
CA LYS A 2 0.81 -20.41 29.09
C LYS A 2 1.09 -19.24 28.14
N ARG A 3 0.31 -19.17 27.06
CA ARG A 3 0.40 -18.18 25.99
C ARG A 3 -0.23 -16.87 26.46
N ILE A 4 0.44 -15.75 26.22
CA ILE A 4 -0.14 -14.40 26.28
C ILE A 4 -0.50 -14.04 24.83
N PRO A 5 -1.76 -13.73 24.48
CA PRO A 5 -2.06 -13.22 23.16
C PRO A 5 -1.84 -11.71 23.12
N ALA A 6 -1.15 -11.29 22.06
CA ALA A 6 -1.05 -9.92 21.62
C ALA A 6 -2.42 -9.40 21.14
N ALA A 7 -2.85 -8.28 21.71
CA ALA A 7 -3.82 -7.38 21.10
C ALA A 7 -3.48 -5.96 21.55
N ILE A 8 -2.40 -5.41 20.99
CA ILE A 8 -2.24 -3.95 20.89
C ILE A 8 -3.11 -3.56 19.70
N LEU A 9 -4.29 -3.03 19.97
CA LEU A 9 -5.09 -2.35 18.97
C LEU A 9 -5.73 -1.12 19.59
N LEU A 10 -5.30 0.01 19.03
CA LEU A 10 -6.00 1.27 18.91
C LEU A 10 -6.27 2.08 20.19
N SER A 11 -5.35 3.01 20.40
CA SER A 11 -5.58 4.38 20.84
C SER A 11 -6.97 4.97 20.52
N LEU A 12 -7.59 5.53 21.57
CA LEU A 12 -8.29 6.82 21.59
C LEU A 12 -9.40 7.07 20.55
N VAL A 13 -10.64 6.75 20.93
CA VAL A 13 -11.70 7.78 21.04
C VAL A 13 -12.52 7.44 22.29
N LEU A 14 -12.08 7.92 23.45
CA LEU A 14 -12.82 7.78 24.71
C LEU A 14 -12.92 9.15 25.39
N THR A 15 -13.80 10.00 24.86
CA THR A 15 -14.40 11.14 25.57
C THR A 15 -15.76 11.41 24.95
N GLY A 16 -16.82 11.18 25.71
CA GLY A 16 -18.19 11.46 25.26
C GLY A 16 -19.27 10.56 25.86
N PHE A 17 -19.18 10.24 27.15
CA PHE A 17 -20.38 9.92 27.92
C PHE A 17 -21.24 11.18 27.98
N LEU A 18 -22.57 11.03 27.84
CA LEU A 18 -23.62 12.07 27.77
C LEU A 18 -24.01 12.54 26.36
N LEU A 19 -24.63 11.64 25.58
CA LEU A 19 -25.82 11.87 24.76
C LEU A 19 -26.15 10.51 24.06
N PRO A 20 -27.23 9.79 24.42
CA PRO A 20 -27.51 8.46 23.87
C PRO A 20 -27.91 8.45 22.37
N GLY A 21 -28.09 9.62 21.75
CA GLY A 21 -28.65 9.74 20.40
C GLY A 21 -27.69 9.48 19.24
N TRP A 22 -26.37 9.67 19.41
CA TRP A 22 -25.42 9.49 18.30
C TRP A 22 -25.21 8.01 17.95
N LEU A 23 -25.35 7.10 18.92
CA LEU A 23 -25.22 5.66 18.70
C LEU A 23 -26.45 5.06 17.99
N SER A 24 -27.65 5.56 18.31
CA SER A 24 -28.88 5.17 17.58
C SER A 24 -28.87 5.74 16.17
N GLN A 25 -28.43 6.99 15.98
CA GLN A 25 -28.39 7.64 14.68
C GLN A 25 -27.29 7.04 13.77
N ALA A 26 -26.16 6.63 14.33
CA ALA A 26 -25.15 5.86 13.61
C ALA A 26 -25.64 4.45 13.25
N ARG A 27 -26.37 3.78 14.15
CA ARG A 27 -27.00 2.48 13.86
C ARG A 27 -28.08 2.58 12.79
N GLU A 28 -28.95 3.57 12.87
CA GLU A 28 -29.97 3.85 11.85
C GLU A 28 -29.33 4.23 10.52
N ALA A 29 -28.22 4.99 10.51
CA ALA A 29 -27.48 5.26 9.27
C ALA A 29 -26.81 4.01 8.67
N ILE A 30 -26.34 3.08 9.52
CA ILE A 30 -25.79 1.77 9.12
C ILE A 30 -26.90 0.82 8.62
N GLU A 31 -28.07 0.82 9.26
CA GLU A 31 -29.22 -0.02 8.91
C GLU A 31 -30.04 0.51 7.73
N ALA A 32 -30.16 1.84 7.60
CA ALA A 32 -30.81 2.53 6.50
C ALA A 32 -29.94 2.63 5.24
N TYR A 33 -28.66 2.20 5.32
CA TYR A 33 -27.86 2.01 4.12
C TYR A 33 -28.47 0.86 3.30
N PRO A 34 -29.05 1.13 2.11
CA PRO A 34 -29.74 0.11 1.33
C PRO A 34 -28.71 -0.90 0.83
N GLY A 35 -28.54 -1.97 1.59
CA GLY A 35 -27.40 -2.85 1.42
C GLY A 35 -27.08 -3.73 2.63
N ALA A 36 -27.52 -3.40 3.84
CA ALA A 36 -27.18 -4.16 5.05
C ALA A 36 -27.57 -5.66 4.99
N THR A 37 -28.54 -6.04 4.17
CA THR A 37 -28.97 -7.44 3.91
C THR A 37 -28.30 -8.08 2.67
N THR A 38 -27.36 -7.39 2.03
CA THR A 38 -26.77 -7.75 0.74
C THR A 38 -25.36 -8.31 0.92
N ASN A 39 -25.04 -9.40 0.23
CA ASN A 39 -23.70 -10.00 0.12
C ASN A 39 -22.63 -8.88 0.02
N PRO A 40 -21.67 -8.78 0.96
CA PRO A 40 -20.69 -7.68 0.99
C PRO A 40 -19.89 -7.53 -0.31
N VAL A 41 -19.57 -8.64 -0.98
CA VAL A 41 -18.88 -8.62 -2.28
C VAL A 41 -19.77 -8.04 -3.36
N ARG A 42 -21.07 -8.33 -3.33
CA ARG A 42 -22.04 -7.73 -4.27
C ARG A 42 -22.11 -6.20 -4.10
N ARG A 43 -22.10 -5.72 -2.86
CA ARG A 43 -22.06 -4.27 -2.58
C ARG A 43 -20.78 -3.64 -3.09
N LEU A 44 -19.63 -4.22 -2.77
CA LEU A 44 -18.32 -3.77 -3.29
C LEU A 44 -18.33 -3.64 -4.80
N ARG A 45 -18.81 -4.66 -5.52
CA ARG A 45 -18.89 -4.63 -6.99
C ARG A 45 -19.77 -3.48 -7.48
N ALA A 46 -20.95 -3.29 -6.89
CA ALA A 46 -21.86 -2.20 -7.27
C ALA A 46 -21.24 -0.82 -7.03
N ASP A 47 -20.55 -0.63 -5.90
CA ASP A 47 -19.87 0.64 -5.59
C ASP A 47 -18.73 0.93 -6.57
N LEU A 48 -17.89 -0.06 -6.88
CA LEU A 48 -16.79 0.10 -7.83
C LEU A 48 -17.33 0.37 -9.25
N GLU A 49 -18.37 -0.35 -9.69
CA GLU A 49 -18.99 -0.07 -10.99
C GLU A 49 -19.54 1.35 -11.09
N ARG A 50 -20.17 1.85 -10.02
CA ARG A 50 -20.66 3.22 -9.98
C ARG A 50 -19.52 4.25 -10.06
N ILE A 51 -18.42 4.02 -9.35
CA ILE A 51 -17.26 4.92 -9.34
C ILE A 51 -16.56 4.94 -10.70
N PHE A 52 -16.27 3.78 -11.28
CA PHE A 52 -15.50 3.69 -12.53
C PHE A 52 -16.34 3.88 -13.80
N SER A 53 -17.65 4.05 -13.66
CA SER A 53 -18.56 4.42 -14.75
C SER A 53 -19.07 5.86 -14.64
N ASP A 54 -18.47 6.67 -13.75
CA ASP A 54 -18.80 8.09 -13.62
C ASP A 54 -18.53 8.82 -14.96
N PRO A 55 -19.53 9.49 -15.56
CA PRO A 55 -19.37 10.23 -16.81
C PRO A 55 -18.26 11.28 -16.77
N ASP A 56 -17.98 11.88 -15.60
CA ASP A 56 -16.91 12.85 -15.43
C ASP A 56 -15.52 12.22 -15.65
N LEU A 57 -15.43 10.89 -15.55
CA LEU A 57 -14.24 10.09 -15.82
C LEU A 57 -14.28 9.43 -17.21
N GLY A 58 -15.17 9.84 -18.12
CA GLY A 58 -15.45 9.15 -19.39
C GLY A 58 -14.27 8.98 -20.36
N ASN A 59 -13.22 9.79 -20.23
CA ASN A 59 -11.98 9.66 -21.01
C ASN A 59 -10.90 8.78 -20.33
N ALA A 60 -11.10 8.42 -19.06
CA ALA A 60 -10.16 7.60 -18.31
C ALA A 60 -10.37 6.12 -18.63
N ARG A 61 -9.26 5.38 -18.75
CA ARG A 61 -9.26 3.93 -18.87
C ARG A 61 -8.78 3.32 -17.56
N TRP A 62 -9.49 2.32 -17.06
CA TRP A 62 -9.24 1.72 -15.75
C TRP A 62 -8.96 0.23 -15.88
N GLY A 63 -7.74 -0.19 -15.54
CA GLY A 63 -7.40 -1.59 -15.35
C GLY A 63 -7.46 -1.93 -13.86
N ILE A 64 -8.36 -2.83 -13.47
CA ILE A 64 -8.65 -3.15 -12.07
C ILE A 64 -8.73 -4.66 -11.90
N LYS A 65 -8.03 -5.18 -10.89
CA LYS A 65 -8.10 -6.59 -10.48
C LYS A 65 -7.98 -6.65 -8.96
N ILE A 66 -9.03 -7.11 -8.30
CA ILE A 66 -9.10 -7.25 -6.84
C ILE A 66 -9.27 -8.73 -6.53
N ILE A 67 -8.33 -9.27 -5.76
CA ILE A 67 -8.26 -10.69 -5.44
C ILE A 67 -8.24 -10.86 -3.92
N SER A 68 -9.02 -11.80 -3.41
CA SER A 68 -8.91 -12.27 -2.02
C SER A 68 -7.72 -13.20 -1.90
N LEU A 69 -6.77 -12.87 -1.03
CA LEU A 69 -5.55 -13.64 -0.82
C LEU A 69 -5.78 -14.93 -0.02
N ASP A 70 -6.81 -14.94 0.82
CA ASP A 70 -7.19 -16.07 1.69
C ASP A 70 -8.09 -17.09 0.97
N ARG A 71 -8.97 -16.63 0.07
CA ARG A 71 -9.90 -17.51 -0.67
C ARG A 71 -9.48 -17.78 -2.11
N SER A 72 -8.43 -17.12 -2.60
CA SER A 72 -7.98 -17.19 -4.00
C SER A 72 -9.09 -16.85 -5.01
N GLU A 73 -9.98 -15.95 -4.64
CA GLU A 73 -11.14 -15.54 -5.44
C GLU A 73 -10.93 -14.15 -6.05
N THR A 74 -11.32 -13.95 -7.30
CA THR A 74 -11.43 -12.59 -7.86
C THR A 74 -12.71 -11.93 -7.36
N LEU A 75 -12.56 -10.87 -6.57
CA LEU A 75 -13.67 -10.11 -6.02
C LEU A 75 -14.22 -9.10 -7.03
N TYR A 76 -13.36 -8.52 -7.86
CA TYR A 76 -13.73 -7.56 -8.90
C TYR A 76 -12.65 -7.50 -9.98
N GLU A 77 -13.04 -7.34 -11.24
CA GLU A 77 -12.12 -7.10 -12.34
C GLU A 77 -12.76 -6.22 -13.42
N ARG A 78 -11.95 -5.35 -14.03
CA ARG A 78 -12.30 -4.54 -15.19
C ARG A 78 -11.05 -4.33 -16.02
N ASP A 79 -11.08 -4.66 -17.31
CA ASP A 79 -9.97 -4.52 -18.26
C ASP A 79 -8.61 -5.04 -17.75
N ALA A 80 -8.62 -6.05 -16.86
CA ALA A 80 -7.44 -6.47 -16.11
C ALA A 80 -6.31 -7.07 -16.99
N SER A 81 -6.65 -7.54 -18.19
CA SER A 81 -5.72 -8.11 -19.17
C SER A 81 -5.18 -7.09 -20.17
N GLN A 82 -5.64 -5.83 -20.12
CA GLN A 82 -5.20 -4.79 -21.03
C GLN A 82 -3.87 -4.16 -20.60
N LEU A 83 -3.13 -3.63 -21.56
CA LEU A 83 -1.87 -2.92 -21.28
C LEU A 83 -2.15 -1.47 -20.88
N PHE A 84 -1.45 -1.02 -19.83
CA PHE A 84 -1.49 0.34 -19.30
C PHE A 84 -0.06 0.83 -19.05
N VAL A 85 0.12 2.16 -18.97
CA VAL A 85 1.36 2.76 -18.48
C VAL A 85 1.33 2.68 -16.95
N PRO A 86 2.18 1.86 -16.30
CA PRO A 86 2.07 1.59 -14.87
C PRO A 86 2.60 2.73 -13.99
N ALA A 87 3.25 3.73 -14.57
CA ALA A 87 3.95 4.80 -13.86
C ALA A 87 4.86 4.21 -12.74
N SER A 88 4.81 4.77 -11.53
CA SER A 88 5.61 4.27 -10.40
C SER A 88 5.25 2.86 -9.94
N ASN A 89 4.13 2.26 -10.37
CA ASN A 89 3.84 0.85 -10.06
C ASN A 89 4.85 -0.10 -10.70
N ASN A 90 5.57 0.34 -11.74
CA ASN A 90 6.70 -0.42 -12.30
C ASN A 90 7.77 -0.75 -11.24
N LYS A 91 7.90 0.08 -10.19
CA LYS A 91 8.84 -0.14 -9.09
C LYS A 91 8.58 -1.45 -8.34
N ILE A 92 7.36 -1.98 -8.34
CA ILE A 92 7.05 -3.28 -7.72
C ILE A 92 7.86 -4.39 -8.39
N VAL A 93 7.82 -4.44 -9.73
CA VAL A 93 8.58 -5.44 -10.50
C VAL A 93 10.08 -5.23 -10.30
N THR A 94 10.57 -3.99 -10.39
CA THR A 94 11.98 -3.67 -10.14
C THR A 94 12.43 -4.08 -8.73
N ALA A 95 11.62 -3.83 -7.71
CA ALA A 95 11.94 -4.18 -6.32
C ALA A 95 11.97 -5.69 -6.10
N VAL A 96 11.02 -6.44 -6.68
CA VAL A 96 11.02 -7.91 -6.62
C VAL A 96 12.27 -8.47 -7.30
N VAL A 97 12.62 -7.96 -8.48
CA VAL A 97 13.84 -8.39 -9.19
C VAL A 97 15.08 -8.04 -8.37
N ALA A 98 15.18 -6.83 -7.82
CA ALA A 98 16.30 -6.43 -6.98
C ALA A 98 16.42 -7.34 -5.74
N LEU A 99 15.32 -7.64 -5.07
CA LEU A 99 15.31 -8.53 -3.91
C LEU A 99 15.78 -9.95 -4.26
N ILE A 100 15.33 -10.50 -5.40
CA ILE A 100 15.74 -11.83 -5.87
C ILE A 100 17.23 -11.85 -6.27
N ARG A 101 17.73 -10.78 -6.90
CA ARG A 101 19.08 -10.74 -7.47
C ARG A 101 20.16 -10.30 -6.48
N LEU A 102 19.85 -9.36 -5.61
CA LEU A 102 20.80 -8.77 -4.66
C LEU A 102 20.65 -9.39 -3.26
N GLY A 103 19.44 -9.84 -2.91
CA GLY A 103 19.09 -10.27 -1.56
C GLY A 103 18.64 -9.09 -0.67
N PRO A 104 17.93 -9.38 0.44
CA PRO A 104 17.43 -8.35 1.36
C PRO A 104 18.56 -7.63 2.11
N ASP A 105 19.71 -8.28 2.28
CA ASP A 105 20.83 -7.78 3.05
C ASP A 105 21.87 -7.03 2.19
N TYR A 106 21.61 -6.86 0.89
CA TYR A 106 22.53 -6.15 0.00
C TYR A 106 22.78 -4.72 0.50
N ARG A 107 24.03 -4.28 0.39
CA ARG A 107 24.47 -2.91 0.69
C ARG A 107 25.30 -2.40 -0.47
N TYR A 108 24.98 -1.20 -0.93
CA TYR A 108 25.86 -0.46 -1.81
C TYR A 108 27.07 0.02 -1.01
N GLU A 109 28.24 0.05 -1.64
CA GLU A 109 29.47 0.53 -1.02
C GLU A 109 29.92 1.81 -1.71
N THR A 110 30.18 2.86 -0.93
CA THR A 110 30.88 4.06 -1.38
C THR A 110 32.23 4.09 -0.70
N ARG A 111 33.30 4.17 -1.49
CA ARG A 111 34.69 4.07 -1.02
C ARG A 111 35.45 5.35 -1.30
N LEU A 112 36.37 5.70 -0.40
CA LEU A 112 37.33 6.77 -0.60
C LEU A 112 38.70 6.17 -0.90
N TYR A 113 39.31 6.66 -1.97
CA TYR A 113 40.65 6.26 -2.41
C TYR A 113 41.56 7.48 -2.45
N THR A 114 42.87 7.25 -2.44
CA THR A 114 43.86 8.27 -2.72
C THR A 114 45.04 7.69 -3.48
N ASP A 115 45.65 8.50 -4.35
CA ASP A 115 46.91 8.23 -5.02
C ASP A 115 48.13 8.85 -4.30
N GLY A 116 47.87 9.54 -3.19
CA GLY A 116 48.86 10.25 -2.38
C GLY A 116 49.04 9.68 -0.99
N GLN A 117 49.91 10.31 -0.19
CA GLN A 117 50.08 9.96 1.22
C GLN A 117 49.63 11.09 2.15
N VAL A 118 49.08 10.72 3.30
CA VAL A 118 48.77 11.67 4.36
C VAL A 118 50.04 11.94 5.17
N GLN A 119 50.52 13.18 5.16
CA GLN A 119 51.70 13.61 5.92
C GLN A 119 51.31 14.77 6.82
N ASN A 120 51.55 14.64 8.14
CA ASN A 120 51.21 15.65 9.14
C ASN A 120 49.75 16.15 9.05
N GLY A 121 48.81 15.23 8.80
CA GLY A 121 47.38 15.56 8.66
C GLY A 121 46.97 16.17 7.31
N VAL A 122 47.89 16.34 6.36
CA VAL A 122 47.60 16.87 5.01
C VAL A 122 47.79 15.77 3.97
N LEU A 123 46.76 15.52 3.16
CA LEU A 123 46.88 14.62 2.02
C LEU A 123 47.73 15.26 0.92
N LYS A 124 48.77 14.54 0.46
CA LYS A 124 49.63 14.92 -0.66
C LYS A 124 49.29 14.09 -1.90
N GLY A 125 48.16 14.43 -2.51
CA GLY A 125 47.62 13.77 -3.70
C GLY A 125 46.13 14.05 -3.83
N ASN A 126 45.46 13.28 -4.66
CA ASN A 126 44.03 13.37 -4.91
C ASN A 126 43.25 12.53 -3.88
N LEU A 127 42.11 13.04 -3.44
CA LEU A 127 41.08 12.25 -2.76
C LEU A 127 40.00 11.89 -3.78
N ILE A 128 39.73 10.60 -3.95
CA ILE A 128 38.84 10.06 -4.98
C ILE A 128 37.65 9.42 -4.29
N VAL A 129 36.44 9.77 -4.74
CA VAL A 129 35.18 9.17 -4.28
C VAL A 129 34.69 8.20 -5.35
N VAL A 130 34.48 6.93 -4.97
CA VAL A 130 33.93 5.88 -5.85
C VAL A 130 32.65 5.36 -5.23
N GLY A 131 31.53 5.53 -5.94
CA GLY A 131 30.20 5.05 -5.53
C GLY A 131 29.58 4.11 -6.55
#